data_AF-A0A7S0HDW5-F1
#
_entry.id   AF-A0A7S0HDW5-F1
#
_cell.length_a   1.000
_cell.length_b   1.000
_cell.length_c   1.000
_cell.angle_alpha   90.00
_cell.angle_beta   90.00
_cell.angle_gamma   90.00
#
_symmetry.space_group_name_H-M   'P 1'
#
loop_
_entity.id
_entity.type
_entity.pdbx_description
1 polymer ?
#
loop_
_entity_poly.entity_id
_entity_poly.type
_entity_poly.pdbx_seq_one_letter_code
_entity_poly.pdbx_strand_id
1 'polypeptide(L)'
;MNCDCVLVRNDSVPGGRGGGTIQLVAYKQLQLNGSISANGEGCACNRHPTFSTGGGGAGGSISISAEQFLGAGSISSAGGSVLVACPSTISGGGGAGGRIFLKNHDIAVVDPIS
;
A
#
# COMPACT_ATOMS: atom_id res chain seq x y z
N MET A 1 30.75 -13.21 -2.47
CA MET A 1 29.29 -12.95 -2.51
C MET A 1 29.16 -11.46 -2.77
N ASN A 2 28.75 -11.05 -3.97
CA ASN A 2 28.75 -9.65 -4.39
C ASN A 2 27.32 -9.13 -4.31
N CYS A 3 27.05 -8.18 -3.42
CA CYS A 3 25.75 -7.56 -3.30
C CYS A 3 25.62 -6.45 -4.36
N ASP A 4 25.02 -6.77 -5.51
CA ASP A 4 24.80 -5.78 -6.57
C ASP A 4 23.35 -5.26 -6.50
N CYS A 5 23.20 -4.12 -5.84
CA CYS A 5 21.98 -3.33 -5.83
C CYS A 5 22.10 -2.22 -6.88
N VAL A 6 21.61 -2.48 -8.09
CA VAL A 6 21.47 -1.44 -9.11
C VAL A 6 20.11 -0.80 -8.91
N LEU A 7 20.09 0.47 -8.48
CA LEU A 7 19.24 1.59 -8.93
C LEU A 7 19.29 2.71 -7.86
N VAL A 8 19.52 3.95 -8.34
CA VAL A 8 19.60 5.25 -7.61
C VAL A 8 20.99 5.66 -7.09
N ARG A 9 21.48 6.80 -7.63
CA ARG A 9 22.80 7.44 -7.43
C ARG A 9 22.69 8.64 -6.49
N ASN A 10 22.07 8.52 -5.32
CA ASN A 10 22.01 9.63 -4.36
C ASN A 10 22.38 9.13 -2.96
N ASP A 11 23.30 9.84 -2.31
CA ASP A 11 24.00 9.47 -1.07
C ASP A 11 23.09 9.49 0.18
N SER A 12 21.82 9.83 0.00
CA SER A 12 20.77 9.67 1.00
C SER A 12 20.25 8.25 1.00
N VAL A 13 19.98 7.66 2.16
CA VAL A 13 19.26 6.39 2.27
C VAL A 13 17.79 6.68 2.66
N PRO A 14 16.92 7.11 1.73
CA PRO A 14 15.55 7.47 2.07
C PRO A 14 14.76 6.23 2.49
N GLY A 15 13.83 6.42 3.41
CA GLY A 15 12.76 5.44 3.64
C GLY A 15 11.80 5.39 2.45
N GLY A 16 11.07 4.28 2.33
CA GLY A 16 10.01 4.14 1.34
C GLY A 16 8.86 5.12 1.57
N ARG A 17 8.21 5.54 0.49
CA ARG A 17 7.04 6.43 0.57
C ARG A 17 5.82 5.68 1.10
N GLY A 18 4.97 6.38 1.85
CA GLY A 18 3.71 5.82 2.33
C GLY A 18 2.68 5.63 1.22
N GLY A 19 1.75 4.69 1.41
CA GLY A 19 0.75 4.30 0.41
C GLY A 19 -0.41 5.27 0.18
N GLY A 20 -0.45 6.41 0.88
CA GLY A 20 -1.44 7.47 0.66
C GLY A 20 -2.87 7.11 1.11
N THR A 21 -3.87 7.75 0.52
CA THR A 21 -5.28 7.51 0.82
C THR A 21 -6.11 7.45 -0.46
N ILE A 22 -6.96 6.43 -0.58
CA ILE A 22 -7.87 6.23 -1.70
C ILE A 22 -9.31 6.23 -1.16
N GLN A 23 -10.17 7.07 -1.74
CA GLN A 23 -11.59 7.09 -1.44
C GLN A 23 -12.38 6.84 -2.73
N LEU A 24 -13.21 5.81 -2.72
CA LEU A 24 -14.11 5.45 -3.81
C LEU A 24 -15.55 5.52 -3.32
N VAL A 25 -16.37 6.26 -4.05
CA VAL A 25 -17.80 6.39 -3.79
C VAL A 25 -18.53 6.06 -5.08
N ALA A 26 -19.25 4.95 -5.07
CA ALA A 26 -20.18 4.57 -6.12
C ALA A 26 -21.59 4.55 -5.53
N TYR A 27 -22.58 5.05 -6.28
CA TYR A 27 -23.94 5.09 -5.75
C TYR A 27 -24.59 3.70 -5.78
N LYS A 28 -24.55 3.01 -6.91
CA LYS A 28 -25.21 1.70 -7.09
C LYS A 28 -24.20 0.55 -7.06
N GLN A 29 -23.29 0.51 -8.03
CA GLN A 29 -22.42 -0.64 -8.22
C GLN A 29 -20.97 -0.21 -8.39
N LEU A 30 -20.08 -0.90 -7.69
CA LEU A 30 -18.64 -0.88 -7.94
C LEU A 30 -18.22 -2.28 -8.40
N GLN A 31 -17.76 -2.39 -9.64
CA GLN A 31 -17.18 -3.62 -10.18
C GLN A 31 -15.65 -3.52 -10.20
N LEU A 32 -14.98 -4.35 -9.41
CA LEU A 32 -13.53 -4.44 -9.36
C LEU A 32 -13.04 -5.75 -9.98
N ASN A 33 -12.48 -5.67 -11.18
CA ASN A 33 -11.81 -6.80 -11.85
C ASN A 33 -10.28 -6.66 -11.89
N GLY A 34 -9.75 -5.51 -11.43
CA GLY A 34 -8.32 -5.21 -11.37
C GLY A 34 -7.82 -5.09 -9.94
N SER A 35 -6.90 -4.16 -9.67
CA SER A 35 -6.38 -3.92 -8.33
C SER A 35 -6.55 -2.47 -7.89
N ILE A 36 -6.90 -2.28 -6.62
CA ILE A 36 -6.80 -1.00 -5.91
C ILE A 36 -5.68 -1.15 -4.89
N SER A 37 -4.64 -0.33 -5.02
CA SER A 37 -3.44 -0.43 -4.20
C SER A 37 -3.11 0.91 -3.56
N ALA A 38 -3.06 0.91 -2.23
CA ALA A 38 -2.49 1.96 -1.41
C ALA A 38 -1.29 1.39 -0.64
N ASN A 39 -0.42 0.65 -1.33
CA ASN A 39 0.73 0.00 -0.71
C ASN A 39 1.85 1.00 -0.44
N GLY A 40 2.52 0.86 0.70
CA GLY A 40 3.76 1.57 0.96
C GLY A 40 4.88 1.06 0.05
N GLU A 41 5.73 1.97 -0.41
CA GLU A 41 6.90 1.61 -1.20
C GLU A 41 7.94 0.92 -0.32
N GLY A 42 8.60 -0.10 -0.85
CA GLY A 42 9.79 -0.67 -0.21
C GLY A 42 10.98 0.30 -0.28
N CYS A 43 12.00 0.03 0.51
CA CYS A 43 13.26 0.77 0.36
C CYS A 43 14.14 0.14 -0.75
N ALA A 44 14.81 0.96 -1.54
CA ALA A 44 15.88 0.50 -2.43
C ALA A 44 17.22 0.57 -1.69
N CYS A 45 18.08 -0.45 -1.87
CA CYS A 45 19.46 -0.37 -1.44
C CYS A 45 20.23 0.53 -2.41
N ASN A 46 20.70 1.67 -1.89
CA ASN A 46 21.61 2.52 -2.64
C ASN A 46 23.01 1.90 -2.56
N ARG A 47 23.80 2.02 -3.63
CA ARG A 47 25.20 1.60 -3.66
C ARG A 47 26.04 2.54 -2.79
N HIS A 48 25.76 2.55 -1.48
CA HIS A 48 26.46 3.35 -0.50
C HIS A 48 27.56 2.48 0.13
N PRO A 49 28.78 3.01 0.35
CA PRO A 49 29.86 2.29 1.04
C PRO A 49 29.51 1.93 2.49
N THR A 50 28.47 2.53 3.06
CA THR A 50 27.79 2.06 4.26
C THR A 50 26.62 1.19 3.84
N PHE A 51 26.58 -0.04 4.31
CA PHE A 51 25.51 -0.98 4.03
C PHE A 51 24.21 -0.59 4.77
N SER A 52 23.73 0.65 4.65
CA SER A 52 22.55 1.13 5.36
C SER A 52 21.36 1.25 4.40
N THR A 53 20.20 0.73 4.78
CA THR A 53 18.92 0.90 4.06
C THR A 53 17.88 1.60 4.96
N GLY A 54 17.02 2.41 4.34
CA GLY A 54 15.93 3.09 5.03
C GLY A 54 14.81 2.10 5.40
N GLY A 55 13.85 2.52 6.22
CA GLY A 55 12.66 1.71 6.50
C GLY A 55 11.69 1.65 5.32
N GLY A 56 10.85 0.63 5.26
CA GLY A 56 9.75 0.56 4.29
C GLY A 56 8.66 1.58 4.59
N GLY A 57 8.00 2.09 3.56
CA GLY A 57 6.88 3.04 3.72
C GLY A 57 5.65 2.38 4.33
N ALA A 58 4.88 3.11 5.15
CA ALA A 58 3.64 2.58 5.71
C ALA A 58 2.57 2.37 4.62
N GLY A 59 1.74 1.34 4.76
CA GLY A 59 0.55 1.15 3.95
C GLY A 59 -0.45 2.29 4.14
N GLY A 60 -1.23 2.55 3.10
CA GLY A 60 -2.22 3.62 3.04
C GLY A 60 -3.59 3.25 3.59
N SER A 61 -4.56 4.14 3.40
CA SER A 61 -5.96 3.90 3.78
C SER A 61 -6.86 3.84 2.55
N ILE A 62 -7.70 2.82 2.46
CA ILE A 62 -8.65 2.65 1.34
C ILE A 62 -10.06 2.65 1.93
N SER A 63 -10.91 3.56 1.46
CA SER A 63 -12.33 3.63 1.81
C SER A 63 -13.18 3.44 0.56
N ILE A 64 -14.10 2.48 0.60
CA ILE A 64 -15.01 2.16 -0.49
C ILE A 64 -16.44 2.25 0.00
N SER A 65 -17.31 2.98 -0.72
CA SER A 65 -18.74 3.08 -0.46
C SER A 65 -19.53 2.73 -1.71
N ALA A 66 -20.38 1.71 -1.67
CA ALA A 66 -21.26 1.29 -2.78
C ALA A 66 -22.45 0.45 -2.29
N GLU A 67 -23.61 0.47 -2.96
CA GLU A 67 -24.70 -0.49 -2.62
C GLU A 67 -24.30 -1.93 -2.95
N GLN A 68 -23.63 -2.14 -4.09
CA GLN A 68 -23.16 -3.45 -4.54
C GLN A 68 -21.68 -3.41 -4.88
N PHE A 69 -20.93 -4.38 -4.34
CA PHE A 69 -19.54 -4.62 -4.66
C PHE A 69 -19.42 -5.95 -5.42
N LEU A 70 -18.95 -5.90 -6.66
CA LEU A 70 -18.85 -7.06 -7.55
C LEU A 70 -17.43 -7.19 -8.11
N GLY A 71 -17.11 -8.40 -8.56
CA GLY A 71 -15.84 -8.71 -9.22
C GLY A 71 -14.91 -9.56 -8.36
N ALA A 72 -13.77 -9.94 -8.94
CA ALA A 72 -12.77 -10.83 -8.34
C ALA A 72 -11.39 -10.17 -8.27
N GLY A 73 -11.34 -8.84 -8.33
CA GLY A 73 -10.11 -8.07 -8.19
C GLY A 73 -9.59 -8.02 -6.75
N SER A 74 -8.52 -7.27 -6.54
CA SER A 74 -7.82 -7.20 -5.26
C SER A 74 -7.73 -5.80 -4.70
N ILE A 75 -7.80 -5.70 -3.37
CA ILE A 75 -7.60 -4.44 -2.63
C ILE A 75 -6.43 -4.67 -1.68
N SER A 76 -5.41 -3.81 -1.75
CA SER A 76 -4.18 -3.96 -0.97
C SER A 76 -3.75 -2.65 -0.34
N SER A 77 -3.40 -2.71 0.94
CA SER A 77 -2.81 -1.61 1.70
C SER A 77 -1.62 -2.11 2.52
N ALA A 78 -0.77 -2.93 1.92
CA ALA A 78 0.42 -3.48 2.59
C ALA A 78 1.45 -2.39 2.88
N GLY A 79 2.23 -2.58 3.94
CA GLY A 79 3.44 -1.79 4.16
C GLY A 79 4.57 -2.22 3.22
N GLY A 80 5.49 -1.30 2.97
CA GLY A 80 6.67 -1.53 2.14
C GLY A 80 7.66 -2.48 2.80
N SER A 81 8.25 -3.36 1.99
CA SER A 81 9.31 -4.27 2.44
C SER A 81 10.67 -3.60 2.49
N VAL A 82 11.59 -4.19 3.25
CA VAL A 82 12.99 -3.78 3.29
C VAL A 82 13.84 -4.91 2.75
N LEU A 83 14.78 -4.56 1.88
CA LEU A 83 15.73 -5.52 1.31
C LEU A 83 16.97 -5.60 2.19
N VAL A 84 17.24 -6.79 2.75
CA VAL A 84 18.48 -7.08 3.48
C VAL A 84 19.41 -7.82 2.51
N ALA A 85 20.22 -7.06 1.77
CA ALA A 85 21.05 -7.63 0.69
C ALA A 85 22.32 -8.32 1.23
N CYS A 86 22.86 -7.89 2.38
CA CYS A 86 24.10 -8.43 2.93
C CYS A 86 24.00 -8.65 4.46
N PRO A 87 24.80 -9.58 5.02
CA PRO A 87 24.85 -9.84 6.47
C PRO A 87 25.30 -8.63 7.30
N SER A 88 26.04 -7.70 6.68
CA SER A 88 26.52 -6.45 7.30
C SER A 88 25.60 -5.26 7.05
N THR A 89 24.41 -5.48 6.46
CA THR A 89 23.46 -4.40 6.17
C THR A 89 22.71 -3.98 7.42
N ILE A 90 22.83 -2.70 7.79
CA ILE A 90 22.01 -2.05 8.80
C ILE A 90 20.73 -1.58 8.11
N SER A 91 19.64 -2.31 8.29
CA SER A 91 18.38 -2.02 7.61
C SER A 91 17.37 -1.41 8.56
N GLY A 92 16.58 -0.45 8.06
CA GLY A 92 15.33 -0.06 8.72
C GLY A 92 14.33 -1.24 8.81
N GLY A 93 13.29 -1.08 9.62
CA GLY A 93 12.19 -2.03 9.69
C GLY A 93 11.25 -1.93 8.48
N GLY A 94 10.49 -2.99 8.22
CA GLY A 94 9.38 -2.96 7.26
C GLY A 94 8.31 -1.93 7.64
N GLY A 95 7.60 -1.42 6.65
CA GLY A 95 6.48 -0.51 6.86
C GLY A 95 5.28 -1.21 7.51
N ALA A 96 4.55 -0.49 8.36
CA ALA A 96 3.30 -0.98 8.93
C ALA A 96 2.23 -1.18 7.85
N GLY A 97 1.31 -2.13 8.07
CA GLY A 97 0.14 -2.29 7.22
C GLY A 97 -0.84 -1.11 7.31
N GLY A 98 -1.63 -0.95 6.26
CA GLY A 98 -2.66 0.06 6.12
C GLY A 98 -4.04 -0.41 6.58
N ARG A 99 -5.08 0.39 6.27
CA ARG A 99 -6.46 0.14 6.65
C ARG A 99 -7.36 0.11 5.44
N ILE A 100 -8.28 -0.85 5.41
CA ILE A 100 -9.29 -0.97 4.35
C ILE A 100 -10.67 -0.92 5.00
N PHE A 101 -11.51 -0.02 4.53
CA PHE A 101 -12.89 0.17 4.98
C PHE A 101 -13.84 -0.02 3.79
N LEU A 102 -14.80 -0.92 3.94
CA LEU A 102 -15.89 -1.13 2.99
C LEU A 102 -17.20 -0.76 3.67
N LYS A 103 -17.97 0.10 3.02
CA LYS A 103 -19.30 0.52 3.44
C LYS A 103 -20.30 0.18 2.36
N ASN A 104 -21.37 -0.49 2.75
CA ASN A 104 -22.55 -0.55 1.91
C ASN A 104 -23.43 0.67 2.15
N HIS A 105 -24.05 1.20 1.09
CA HIS A 105 -25.20 2.06 1.27
C HIS A 105 -26.39 1.19 1.70
N ASP A 106 -27.08 1.63 2.75
CA ASP A 106 -28.34 1.00 3.14
C ASP A 106 -29.37 1.24 2.03
N ILE A 107 -30.07 0.18 1.62
CA ILE A 107 -31.30 0.31 0.85
C ILE A 107 -32.31 0.92 1.83
N ALA A 108 -32.70 2.17 1.61
CA ALA A 108 -33.80 2.75 2.37
C ALA A 108 -35.06 1.90 2.12
N VAL A 109 -35.54 1.20 3.15
CA VAL A 109 -36.87 0.61 3.14
C VAL A 109 -37.83 1.80 3.11
N VAL A 110 -38.39 2.07 1.93
CA VAL A 110 -39.49 3.02 1.82
C VAL A 110 -40.71 2.30 2.38
N ASP A 111 -41.10 2.64 3.61
CA ASP A 111 -42.36 2.16 4.17
C ASP A 111 -43.50 2.57 3.22
N PRO A 112 -44.30 1.62 2.69
CA PRO A 112 -45.44 1.99 1.88
C PRO A 112 -46.45 2.70 2.79
N ILE A 113 -46.69 3.98 2.51
CA ILE A 113 -47.81 4.75 3.06
C ILE A 113 -49.12 4.01 2.75
N SER A 114 -49.87 3.71 3.81
CA SER A 114 -51.22 3.11 3.81
C SER A 114 -52.25 4.03 3.19
#